data_AF-A0A367QDQ9-F1
#
_entry.id   AF-A0A367QDQ9-F1
#
_cell.length_a   1.000
_cell.length_b   1.000
_cell.length_c   1.000
_cell.angle_alpha   90.00
_cell.angle_beta   90.00
_cell.angle_gamma   90.00
#
_symmetry.space_group_name_H-M   'P 1'
#
loop_
_entity.id
_entity.type
_entity.pdbx_description
1 polymer ?
#
loop_
_entity_poly.entity_id
_entity_poly.type
_entity_poly.pdbx_seq_one_letter_code
_entity_poly.pdbx_strand_id
1 'polypeptide(L)'
;MKINYFQPNNFVEFYKKLREVKSRLQAYYYYTITNPVWAVISMLSRFLFFRKFIKFSSRVPELNQYDLHKSIFPKIDVDRVVNSLNKYGCYLGIKLPSIICQEIIMFAMSTDCYGNLNIKCGFLYSHKKEAEEKNKIPFSTAAYFNIDVLCPAIKRLSNDPAIKMIAAKYMKAEPIFTDARLWWTFPVDETNYDLTKTASFFHYDPDDYSCLRFFFYLTDVDLQSGPHICIRGSHTKKKLPKLFL
;
A
#
# COMPACT_ATOMS: atom_id res chain seq x y z
N MET A 1 -32.06 -23.33 16.84
CA MET A 1 -31.84 -21.93 17.23
C MET A 1 -31.29 -21.19 16.02
N LYS A 2 -32.11 -20.40 15.32
CA LYS A 2 -31.69 -19.64 14.12
C LYS A 2 -30.88 -18.43 14.59
N ILE A 3 -29.61 -18.36 14.21
CA ILE A 3 -28.77 -17.18 14.41
C ILE A 3 -29.27 -16.11 13.43
N ASN A 4 -29.98 -15.11 13.94
CA ASN A 4 -30.37 -13.95 13.17
C ASN A 4 -29.11 -13.13 12.86
N TYR A 5 -28.68 -13.15 11.60
CA TYR A 5 -27.75 -12.14 11.11
C TYR A 5 -28.41 -10.77 11.22
N PHE A 6 -27.86 -9.90 12.04
CA PHE A 6 -28.22 -8.49 12.09
C PHE A 6 -28.00 -7.91 10.69
N GLN A 7 -29.08 -7.61 9.97
CA GLN A 7 -29.01 -6.87 8.71
C GLN A 7 -28.59 -5.44 9.05
N PRO A 8 -27.45 -4.92 8.56
CA PRO A 8 -27.09 -3.53 8.80
C PRO A 8 -28.19 -2.61 8.25
N ASN A 9 -28.53 -1.56 8.98
CA ASN A 9 -29.50 -0.56 8.53
C ASN A 9 -29.03 0.03 7.19
N ASN A 10 -29.74 -0.27 6.10
CA ASN A 10 -29.45 0.21 4.74
C ASN A 10 -29.19 1.73 4.67
N PHE A 11 -29.83 2.50 5.56
CA PHE A 11 -29.64 3.94 5.69
C PHE A 11 -28.23 4.29 6.19
N VAL A 12 -27.73 3.64 7.24
CA VAL A 12 -26.39 3.88 7.79
C VAL A 12 -25.32 3.51 6.77
N GLU A 13 -25.51 2.40 6.05
CA GLU A 13 -24.59 1.96 5.00
C GLU A 13 -24.59 2.94 3.81
N PHE A 14 -25.75 3.45 3.42
CA PHE A 14 -25.89 4.50 2.40
C PHE A 14 -25.18 5.80 2.80
N TYR A 15 -25.36 6.27 4.04
CA TYR A 15 -24.67 7.47 4.54
C TYR A 15 -23.15 7.29 4.61
N LYS A 16 -22.67 6.12 5.04
CA LYS A 16 -21.24 5.78 5.02
C LYS A 16 -20.68 5.85 3.60
N LYS A 17 -21.40 5.26 2.63
CA LYS A 17 -21.03 5.28 1.21
C LYS A 17 -21.05 6.69 0.62
N LEU A 18 -22.03 7.53 0.95
CA LEU A 18 -22.05 8.94 0.52
C LEU A 18 -20.85 9.73 1.07
N ARG A 19 -20.52 9.54 2.35
CA ARG A 19 -19.35 10.18 2.98
C ARG A 19 -18.05 9.73 2.30
N GLU A 20 -17.92 8.45 1.98
CA GLU A 20 -16.80 7.89 1.24
C GLU A 20 -16.67 8.50 -0.15
N VAL A 21 -17.77 8.55 -0.92
CA VAL A 21 -17.80 9.16 -2.26
C VAL A 21 -17.41 10.62 -2.20
N LYS A 22 -17.96 11.39 -1.24
CA LYS A 22 -17.62 12.81 -1.07
C LYS A 22 -16.14 13.01 -0.75
N SER A 23 -15.60 12.23 0.18
CA SER A 23 -14.18 12.27 0.56
C SER A 23 -13.28 11.97 -0.64
N ARG A 24 -13.61 10.92 -1.41
CA ARG A 24 -12.91 10.59 -2.66
C ARG A 24 -12.96 11.75 -3.64
N LEU A 25 -14.14 12.30 -3.95
CA LEU A 25 -14.28 13.40 -4.91
C LEU A 25 -13.47 14.63 -4.49
N GLN A 26 -13.45 14.97 -3.20
CA GLN A 26 -12.62 16.05 -2.68
C GLN A 26 -11.13 15.79 -2.89
N ALA A 27 -10.67 14.57 -2.59
CA ALA A 27 -9.29 14.17 -2.84
C ALA A 27 -8.96 14.22 -4.34
N TYR A 28 -9.80 13.66 -5.22
CA TYR A 28 -9.62 13.70 -6.68
C TYR A 28 -9.55 15.14 -7.20
N TYR A 29 -10.42 16.03 -6.73
CA TYR A 29 -10.40 17.44 -7.11
C TYR A 29 -9.09 18.13 -6.73
N TYR A 30 -8.66 17.98 -5.48
CA TYR A 30 -7.41 18.54 -4.99
C TYR A 30 -6.19 18.01 -5.75
N TYR A 31 -6.12 16.69 -5.97
CA TYR A 31 -5.04 16.06 -6.74
C TYR A 31 -5.06 16.46 -8.21
N THR A 32 -6.24 16.64 -8.81
CA THR A 32 -6.34 17.05 -10.23
C THR A 32 -5.83 18.46 -10.45
N ILE A 33 -6.12 19.38 -9.53
CA ILE A 33 -5.63 20.77 -9.63
C ILE A 33 -4.11 20.83 -9.44
N THR A 34 -3.58 20.05 -8.49
CA THR A 34 -2.14 20.04 -8.19
C THR A 34 -1.32 19.21 -9.18
N ASN A 35 -1.93 18.20 -9.81
CA ASN A 35 -1.30 17.32 -10.79
C ASN A 35 -2.33 16.87 -11.86
N PRO A 36 -2.54 17.65 -12.93
CA PRO A 36 -3.52 17.31 -13.97
C PRO A 36 -3.15 16.03 -14.74
N VAL A 37 -1.86 15.69 -14.81
CA VAL A 37 -1.40 14.42 -15.43
C VAL A 37 -1.91 13.21 -14.64
N TRP A 38 -1.88 13.28 -13.31
CA TRP A 38 -2.44 12.23 -12.46
C TRP A 38 -3.93 11.99 -12.73
N ALA A 39 -4.71 13.03 -12.98
CA ALA A 39 -6.13 12.88 -13.29
C ALA A 39 -6.35 12.04 -14.56
N VAL A 40 -5.56 12.33 -15.61
CA VAL A 40 -5.56 11.55 -16.86
C VAL A 40 -5.17 10.09 -16.61
N ILE A 41 -4.09 9.86 -15.87
CA ILE A 41 -3.62 8.51 -15.51
C ILE A 41 -4.69 7.77 -14.71
N SER A 42 -5.26 8.39 -13.68
CA SER A 42 -6.29 7.77 -12.83
C SER A 42 -7.50 7.34 -13.67
N MET A 43 -7.90 8.14 -14.65
CA MET A 43 -9.02 7.85 -15.55
C MET A 43 -8.66 6.73 -16.54
N LEU A 44 -7.58 6.89 -17.30
CA LEU A 44 -7.24 5.98 -18.40
C LEU A 44 -6.69 4.65 -17.92
N SER A 45 -5.98 4.62 -16.80
CA SER A 45 -5.48 3.39 -16.18
C SER A 45 -6.61 2.46 -15.73
N ARG A 46 -7.88 2.85 -15.71
CA ARG A 46 -8.98 1.91 -15.44
C ARG A 46 -9.19 0.92 -16.58
N PHE A 47 -8.87 1.32 -17.81
CA PHE A 47 -9.10 0.50 -18.99
C PHE A 47 -7.86 -0.29 -19.38
N LEU A 48 -8.02 -1.62 -19.50
CA LEU A 48 -6.92 -2.52 -19.87
C LEU A 48 -6.31 -2.19 -21.25
N PHE A 49 -7.10 -1.63 -22.17
CA PHE A 49 -6.61 -1.21 -23.48
C PHE A 49 -5.53 -0.12 -23.36
N PHE A 50 -5.80 0.96 -22.63
CA PHE A 50 -4.81 2.04 -22.42
C PHE A 50 -3.57 1.53 -21.68
N ARG A 51 -3.74 0.67 -20.68
CA ARG A 51 -2.59 0.04 -20.00
C ARG A 51 -1.69 -0.73 -20.96
N LYS A 52 -2.29 -1.56 -21.83
CA LYS A 52 -1.54 -2.34 -22.82
C LYS A 52 -0.84 -1.43 -23.84
N PHE A 53 -1.52 -0.39 -24.29
CA PHE A 53 -0.98 0.59 -25.23
C PHE A 53 0.23 1.32 -24.63
N ILE A 54 0.09 1.93 -23.45
CA ILE A 54 1.19 2.63 -22.77
C ILE A 54 2.36 1.69 -22.48
N LYS A 55 2.07 0.45 -22.06
CA LYS A 55 3.09 -0.58 -21.84
C LYS A 55 3.85 -0.93 -23.13
N PHE A 56 3.18 -0.99 -24.28
CA PHE A 56 3.82 -1.22 -25.57
C PHE A 56 4.73 -0.07 -26.00
N SER A 57 4.37 1.17 -25.68
CA SER A 57 5.20 2.36 -25.94
C SER A 57 6.27 2.62 -24.87
N SER A 58 6.32 1.83 -23.80
CA SER A 58 7.27 2.03 -22.69
C SER A 58 8.65 1.47 -23.02
N ARG A 59 9.70 2.01 -22.39
CA ARG A 59 11.06 1.49 -22.54
C ARG A 59 11.13 0.04 -22.07
N VAL A 60 11.67 -0.83 -22.92
CA VAL A 60 11.96 -2.22 -22.58
C VAL A 60 13.09 -2.26 -21.55
N PRO A 61 12.92 -2.97 -20.42
CA PRO A 61 13.93 -3.00 -19.38
C PRO A 61 15.12 -3.88 -19.79
N GLU A 62 16.33 -3.41 -19.53
CA GLU A 62 17.56 -4.20 -19.71
C GLU A 62 17.78 -5.09 -18.49
N LEU A 63 17.28 -6.33 -18.53
CA LEU A 63 17.27 -7.19 -17.33
C LEU A 63 18.66 -7.55 -16.79
N ASN A 64 19.69 -7.55 -17.64
CA ASN A 64 21.06 -7.90 -17.25
C ASN A 64 21.71 -6.86 -16.33
N GLN A 65 21.13 -5.66 -16.20
CA GLN A 65 21.64 -4.64 -15.28
C GLN A 65 21.40 -4.98 -13.80
N TYR A 66 20.50 -5.91 -13.51
CA TYR A 66 20.13 -6.30 -12.15
C TYR A 66 20.98 -7.46 -11.66
N ASP A 67 22.07 -7.14 -10.94
CA ASP A 67 22.97 -8.11 -10.33
C ASP A 67 22.37 -8.73 -9.06
N LEU A 68 21.83 -9.95 -9.18
CA LEU A 68 21.20 -10.66 -8.07
C LEU A 68 22.17 -11.04 -6.93
N HIS A 69 23.48 -11.10 -7.19
CA HIS A 69 24.47 -11.36 -6.13
C HIS A 69 24.54 -10.20 -5.12
N LYS A 70 24.11 -9.01 -5.52
CA LYS A 70 23.99 -7.83 -4.65
C LYS A 70 22.64 -7.74 -3.95
N SER A 71 21.72 -8.67 -4.21
CA SER A 71 20.42 -8.65 -3.54
C SER A 71 20.54 -9.05 -2.08
N ILE A 72 19.75 -8.39 -1.23
CA ILE A 72 19.58 -8.80 0.17
C ILE A 72 18.71 -10.05 0.32
N PHE A 73 18.12 -10.54 -0.78
CA PHE A 73 17.29 -11.75 -0.81
C PHE A 73 18.05 -12.92 -1.47
N PRO A 74 18.87 -13.68 -0.73
CA PRO A 74 19.87 -14.60 -1.30
C PRO A 74 19.29 -15.80 -2.07
N LYS A 75 18.00 -16.09 -1.95
CA LYS A 75 17.33 -17.25 -2.56
C LYS A 75 16.00 -16.91 -3.23
N ILE A 76 15.85 -15.68 -3.70
CA ILE A 76 14.61 -15.26 -4.35
C ILE A 76 14.53 -15.81 -5.77
N ASP A 77 13.51 -16.63 -6.00
CA ASP A 77 13.16 -17.12 -7.33
C ASP A 77 12.27 -16.08 -8.02
N VAL A 78 12.90 -15.19 -8.79
CA VAL A 78 12.19 -14.09 -9.45
C VAL A 78 11.15 -14.60 -10.45
N ASP A 79 11.43 -15.66 -11.18
CA ASP A 79 10.48 -16.20 -12.16
C ASP A 79 9.25 -16.79 -11.50
N ARG A 80 9.42 -17.50 -10.37
CA ARG A 80 8.29 -17.96 -9.57
C ARG A 80 7.44 -16.81 -9.04
N VAL A 81 8.06 -15.73 -8.56
CA VAL A 81 7.34 -14.53 -8.09
C VAL A 81 6.52 -13.93 -9.24
N VAL A 82 7.16 -13.69 -10.40
CA VAL A 82 6.52 -13.08 -11.58
C VAL A 82 5.40 -13.97 -12.12
N ASN A 83 5.58 -15.29 -12.16
CA ASN A 83 4.53 -16.23 -12.56
C ASN A 83 3.31 -16.17 -11.64
N SER A 84 3.52 -16.07 -10.32
CA SER A 84 2.44 -15.89 -9.35
C SER A 84 1.74 -14.54 -9.54
N LEU A 85 2.48 -13.45 -9.72
CA LEU A 85 1.91 -12.13 -9.96
C LEU A 85 1.05 -12.11 -11.25
N ASN A 86 1.52 -12.73 -12.33
CA ASN A 86 0.75 -12.84 -13.58
C ASN A 86 -0.54 -13.63 -13.39
N LYS A 87 -0.48 -14.77 -12.69
CA LYS A 87 -1.63 -15.69 -12.52
C LYS A 87 -2.64 -15.22 -11.47
N TYR A 88 -2.15 -14.73 -10.34
CA TYR A 88 -2.92 -14.51 -9.12
C TYR A 88 -3.01 -13.04 -8.70
N GLY A 89 -2.18 -12.16 -9.27
CA GLY A 89 -2.13 -10.74 -8.90
C GLY A 89 -1.39 -10.46 -7.60
N CYS A 90 -0.89 -11.51 -6.93
CA CYS A 90 -0.11 -11.42 -5.71
C CYS A 90 0.88 -12.59 -5.62
N TYR A 91 1.90 -12.43 -4.78
CA TYR A 91 2.80 -13.49 -4.35
C TYR A 91 3.04 -13.33 -2.85
N LEU A 92 2.99 -14.44 -2.13
CA LEU A 92 3.29 -14.49 -0.70
C LEU A 92 4.58 -15.30 -0.52
N GLY A 93 5.49 -14.83 0.34
CA GLY A 93 6.69 -15.58 0.71
C GLY A 93 8.01 -14.85 0.57
N ILE A 94 8.04 -13.61 0.07
CA ILE A 94 9.24 -12.77 0.18
C ILE A 94 9.38 -12.37 1.65
N LYS A 95 10.40 -12.91 2.32
CA LYS A 95 10.70 -12.61 3.72
C LYS A 95 11.85 -11.61 3.78
N LEU A 96 11.67 -10.53 4.56
CA LEU A 96 12.78 -9.64 4.89
C LEU A 96 13.86 -10.44 5.64
N PRO A 97 15.15 -10.26 5.30
CA PRO A 97 16.22 -10.74 6.16
C PRO A 97 16.06 -10.17 7.57
N SER A 98 16.33 -10.98 8.59
CA SER A 98 16.13 -10.59 10.00
C SER A 98 16.86 -9.30 10.35
N ILE A 99 18.08 -9.11 9.85
CA ILE A 99 18.87 -7.89 10.03
C ILE A 99 18.18 -6.65 9.46
N ILE A 100 17.61 -6.74 8.25
CA ILE A 100 16.90 -5.64 7.60
C ILE A 100 15.62 -5.32 8.38
N CYS A 101 14.88 -6.35 8.81
CA CYS A 101 13.68 -6.17 9.62
C CYS A 101 14.00 -5.46 10.95
N GLN A 102 15.04 -5.92 11.66
CA GLN A 102 15.49 -5.34 12.93
C GLN A 102 15.93 -3.88 12.76
N GLU A 103 16.68 -3.56 11.71
CA GLU A 103 17.07 -2.17 11.43
C GLU A 103 15.85 -1.25 11.23
N ILE A 104 14.83 -1.71 10.50
CA ILE A 104 13.61 -0.93 10.28
C ILE A 104 12.83 -0.76 11.58
N ILE A 105 12.73 -1.82 12.40
CA ILE A 105 12.07 -1.75 13.71
C ILE A 105 12.81 -0.79 14.65
N MET A 106 14.15 -0.86 14.70
CA MET A 106 14.96 0.05 15.52
C MET A 106 14.76 1.50 15.09
N PHE A 107 14.75 1.77 13.77
CA PHE A 107 14.42 3.09 13.24
C PHE A 107 13.02 3.53 13.68
N ALA A 108 12.01 2.67 13.53
CA ALA A 108 10.63 2.97 13.91
C ALA A 108 10.50 3.28 15.42
N MET A 109 11.19 2.53 16.28
CA MET A 109 11.13 2.71 17.73
C MET A 109 11.86 3.96 18.23
N SER A 110 12.85 4.45 17.47
CA SER A 110 13.70 5.59 17.86
C SER A 110 13.38 6.91 17.15
N THR A 111 12.38 6.91 16.25
CA THR A 111 11.99 8.07 15.45
C THR A 111 10.53 8.43 15.72
N ASP A 112 10.22 9.72 15.72
CA ASP A 112 8.84 10.19 15.85
C ASP A 112 7.99 9.70 14.67
N CYS A 113 6.87 9.06 15.01
CA CYS A 113 5.77 8.75 14.11
C CYS A 113 4.62 9.72 14.33
N TYR A 114 3.72 9.83 13.35
CA TYR A 114 2.70 10.86 13.32
C TYR A 114 1.30 10.26 13.31
N GLY A 115 0.54 10.51 14.38
CA GLY A 115 -0.77 9.94 14.60
C GLY A 115 -1.78 10.38 13.56
N ASN A 116 -2.53 9.42 12.99
CA ASN A 116 -3.61 9.64 12.03
C ASN A 116 -3.21 10.53 10.84
N LEU A 117 -1.97 10.40 10.35
CA LEU A 117 -1.37 11.21 9.26
C LEU A 117 -1.31 12.73 9.55
N ASN A 118 -1.40 13.13 10.82
CA ASN A 118 -1.34 14.54 11.21
C ASN A 118 0.08 14.92 11.67
N ILE A 119 0.73 15.80 10.91
CA ILE A 119 2.09 16.29 11.20
C ILE A 119 2.22 17.00 12.56
N LYS A 120 1.11 17.47 13.15
CA LYS A 120 1.09 18.08 14.49
C LYS A 120 1.03 17.06 15.63
N CYS A 121 0.77 15.79 15.30
CA CYS A 121 0.63 14.69 16.26
C CYS A 121 1.85 13.76 16.23
N GLY A 122 3.06 14.32 16.32
CA GLY A 122 4.31 13.56 16.38
C GLY A 122 4.55 12.94 17.77
N PHE A 123 5.04 11.71 17.82
CA PHE A 123 5.37 10.98 19.05
C PHE A 123 6.29 9.78 18.79
N LEU A 124 7.14 9.45 19.76
CA LEU A 124 7.81 8.14 19.81
C LEU A 124 6.79 7.03 20.09
N TYR A 125 6.91 5.89 19.41
CA TYR A 125 5.99 4.75 19.57
C TYR A 125 5.72 4.40 21.04
N SER A 126 6.76 4.41 21.89
CA SER A 126 6.66 4.14 23.33
C SER A 126 5.77 5.11 24.11
N HIS A 127 5.61 6.35 23.63
CA HIS A 127 4.84 7.42 24.29
C HIS A 127 3.46 7.65 23.66
N LYS A 128 2.92 6.65 22.94
CA LYS A 128 1.60 6.73 22.29
C LYS A 128 0.51 7.24 23.23
N LYS A 129 0.41 6.69 24.44
CA LYS A 129 -0.65 7.02 25.40
C LYS A 129 -0.61 8.51 25.78
N GLU A 130 0.57 9.00 26.14
CA GLU A 130 0.79 10.41 26.48
C GLU A 130 0.44 11.34 25.31
N ALA A 131 0.77 10.92 24.08
CA ALA A 131 0.45 11.67 22.88
C ALA A 131 -1.06 11.71 22.62
N GLU A 132 -1.79 10.61 22.82
CA GLU A 132 -3.25 10.57 22.70
C GLU A 132 -3.94 11.45 23.74
N GLU A 133 -3.47 11.40 25.00
CA GLU A 133 -3.97 12.25 26.10
C GLU A 133 -3.76 13.74 25.79
N LYS A 134 -2.56 14.10 25.34
CA LYS A 134 -2.22 15.47 24.95
C LYS A 134 -3.07 15.98 23.80
N ASN A 135 -3.30 15.16 22.76
CA ASN A 135 -4.05 15.54 21.58
C ASN A 135 -5.57 15.36 21.75
N LYS A 136 -6.02 14.72 22.83
CA LYS A 136 -7.42 14.39 23.12
C LYS A 136 -8.11 13.61 21.99
N ILE A 137 -7.33 12.79 21.27
CA ILE A 137 -7.82 11.91 20.20
C ILE A 137 -7.06 10.58 20.25
N PRO A 138 -7.74 9.45 20.01
CA PRO A 138 -7.06 8.18 19.80
C PRO A 138 -6.41 8.13 18.40
N PHE A 139 -5.32 7.40 18.30
CA PHE A 139 -4.62 7.12 17.06
C PHE A 139 -4.91 5.71 16.59
N SER A 140 -5.55 5.58 15.43
CA SER A 140 -5.75 4.30 14.75
C SER A 140 -4.59 3.94 13.83
N THR A 141 -3.80 4.94 13.43
CA THR A 141 -2.56 4.75 12.68
C THR A 141 -1.48 5.71 13.16
N ALA A 142 -0.23 5.38 12.91
CA ALA A 142 0.86 6.36 12.97
C ALA A 142 1.85 6.11 11.84
N ALA A 143 2.15 7.14 11.05
CA ALA A 143 3.02 7.02 9.88
C ALA A 143 4.35 7.76 10.07
N TYR A 144 5.35 7.33 9.32
CA TYR A 144 6.64 7.99 9.23
C TYR A 144 6.76 8.67 7.86
N PHE A 145 7.42 9.82 7.82
CA PHE A 145 7.64 10.57 6.58
C PHE A 145 9.11 10.47 6.15
N ASN A 146 9.36 10.56 4.84
CA ASN A 146 10.70 10.60 4.22
C ASN A 146 11.59 9.38 4.58
N ILE A 147 10.99 8.21 4.78
CA ILE A 147 11.68 7.03 5.29
C ILE A 147 12.69 6.43 4.31
N ASP A 148 12.51 6.65 3.01
CA ASP A 148 13.44 6.25 1.96
C ASP A 148 14.75 7.07 2.01
N VAL A 149 14.71 8.24 2.65
CA VAL A 149 15.88 9.07 2.95
C VAL A 149 16.42 8.77 4.35
N LEU A 150 15.54 8.67 5.34
CA LEU A 150 15.91 8.61 6.76
C LEU A 150 16.27 7.20 7.25
N CYS A 151 15.76 6.14 6.63
CA CYS A 151 16.03 4.76 7.02
C CYS A 151 16.92 4.04 5.98
N PRO A 152 18.21 3.79 6.27
CA PRO A 152 19.12 3.12 5.35
C PRO A 152 18.63 1.73 4.91
N ALA A 153 17.97 0.98 5.79
CA ALA A 153 17.39 -0.33 5.46
C ALA A 153 16.33 -0.22 4.36
N ILE A 154 15.44 0.78 4.44
CA ILE A 154 14.41 1.03 3.43
C ILE A 154 15.03 1.53 2.13
N LYS A 155 16.05 2.40 2.21
CA LYS A 155 16.81 2.83 1.03
C LYS A 155 17.50 1.67 0.30
N ARG A 156 18.03 0.68 1.05
CA ARG A 156 18.58 -0.55 0.47
C ARG A 156 17.49 -1.40 -0.18
N LEU A 157 16.34 -1.56 0.48
CA LEU A 157 15.19 -2.28 -0.08
C LEU A 157 14.67 -1.65 -1.39
N SER A 158 14.51 -0.33 -1.45
CA SER A 158 14.04 0.37 -2.66
C SER A 158 15.03 0.27 -3.82
N ASN A 159 16.31 0.04 -3.52
CA ASN A 159 17.37 -0.13 -4.49
C ASN A 159 17.77 -1.59 -4.78
N ASP A 160 17.12 -2.55 -4.14
CA ASP A 160 17.48 -3.96 -4.24
C ASP A 160 17.30 -4.50 -5.68
N PRO A 161 18.33 -5.15 -6.26
CA PRO A 161 18.29 -5.61 -7.64
C PRO A 161 17.23 -6.69 -7.89
N ALA A 162 16.92 -7.56 -6.93
CA ALA A 162 15.88 -8.56 -7.11
C ALA A 162 14.47 -7.94 -7.10
N ILE A 163 14.22 -6.98 -6.20
CA ILE A 163 12.96 -6.20 -6.17
C ILE A 163 12.75 -5.48 -7.50
N LYS A 164 13.79 -4.78 -7.99
CA LYS A 164 13.75 -4.10 -9.29
C LYS A 164 13.57 -5.09 -10.45
N MET A 165 14.26 -6.23 -10.44
CA MET A 165 14.11 -7.24 -11.50
C MET A 165 12.71 -7.87 -11.51
N ILE A 166 12.10 -8.13 -10.35
CA ILE A 166 10.70 -8.59 -10.25
C ILE A 166 9.77 -7.54 -10.87
N ALA A 167 9.93 -6.27 -10.49
CA ALA A 167 9.13 -5.18 -11.02
C ALA A 167 9.28 -5.04 -12.54
N ALA A 168 10.52 -5.03 -13.04
CA ALA A 168 10.84 -4.97 -14.46
C ALA A 168 10.21 -6.14 -15.25
N LYS A 169 10.39 -7.38 -14.79
CA LYS A 169 9.83 -8.58 -15.46
C LYS A 169 8.30 -8.60 -15.43
N TYR A 170 7.68 -8.24 -14.31
CA TYR A 170 6.22 -8.20 -14.20
C TYR A 170 5.60 -7.09 -15.06
N MET A 171 6.11 -5.87 -14.92
CA MET A 171 5.60 -4.70 -15.63
C MET A 171 6.02 -4.68 -17.10
N LYS A 172 7.06 -5.43 -17.48
CA LYS A 172 7.71 -5.43 -18.81
C LYS A 172 8.05 -4.01 -19.30
N ALA A 173 8.45 -3.17 -18.36
CA ALA A 173 8.84 -1.78 -18.54
C ALA A 173 9.90 -1.45 -17.49
N GLU A 174 10.74 -0.44 -17.75
CA GLU A 174 11.71 0.02 -16.75
C GLU A 174 11.00 0.46 -15.46
N PRO A 175 11.31 -0.17 -14.30
CA PRO A 175 10.63 0.15 -13.06
C PRO A 175 11.16 1.46 -12.47
N ILE A 176 10.25 2.34 -12.09
CA ILE A 176 10.56 3.58 -11.38
C ILE A 176 10.09 3.42 -9.93
N PHE A 177 11.00 3.61 -8.99
CA PHE A 177 10.64 3.67 -7.57
C PHE A 177 9.93 5.00 -7.30
N THR A 178 8.71 4.93 -6.76
CA THR A 178 7.86 6.10 -6.52
C THR A 178 7.89 6.55 -5.07
N ASP A 179 7.70 5.62 -4.13
CA ASP A 179 7.56 5.93 -2.70
C ASP A 179 7.77 4.68 -1.84
N ALA A 180 8.10 4.88 -0.56
CA ALA A 180 8.07 3.87 0.48
C ALA A 180 7.26 4.38 1.68
N ARG A 181 6.44 3.50 2.26
CA ARG A 181 5.61 3.83 3.43
C ARG A 181 5.91 2.89 4.58
N LEU A 182 5.92 3.46 5.78
CA LEU A 182 6.08 2.78 7.06
C LEU A 182 5.04 3.37 8.00
N TRP A 183 4.26 2.50 8.61
CA TRP A 183 3.23 2.90 9.54
C TRP A 183 2.88 1.78 10.52
N TRP A 184 2.31 2.20 11.64
CA TRP A 184 1.62 1.35 12.59
C TRP A 184 0.12 1.42 12.37
N THR A 185 -0.56 0.31 12.64
CA THR A 185 -2.02 0.25 12.80
C THR A 185 -2.30 -0.13 14.24
N PHE A 186 -3.23 0.57 14.89
CA PHE A 186 -3.59 0.35 16.29
C PHE A 186 -5.07 0.00 16.43
N PRO A 187 -5.42 -0.88 17.38
CA PRO A 187 -6.80 -1.09 17.74
C PRO A 187 -7.37 0.19 18.36
N VAL A 188 -8.59 0.54 17.98
CA VAL A 188 -9.37 1.63 18.55
C VAL A 188 -10.80 1.17 18.74
N ASP A 189 -11.52 1.77 19.69
CA ASP A 189 -12.95 1.52 19.86
C ASP A 189 -13.73 1.89 18.60
N GLU A 190 -14.85 1.19 18.36
CA GLU A 190 -15.68 1.39 17.16
C GLU A 190 -16.13 2.84 16.97
N THR A 191 -16.37 3.57 18.05
CA THR A 191 -16.78 4.98 18.04
C THR A 191 -15.69 5.91 17.51
N ASN A 192 -14.44 5.50 17.61
CA ASN A 192 -13.25 6.25 17.21
C ASN A 192 -12.65 5.74 15.89
N TYR A 193 -13.26 4.71 15.31
CA TYR A 193 -12.79 4.12 14.06
C TYR A 193 -13.20 4.98 12.86
N ASP A 194 -12.23 5.68 12.29
CA ASP A 194 -12.42 6.49 11.09
C ASP A 194 -12.12 5.68 9.82
N LEU A 195 -13.19 5.18 9.20
CA LEU A 195 -13.17 4.44 7.94
C LEU A 195 -12.49 5.19 6.77
N THR A 196 -12.37 6.52 6.84
CA THR A 196 -11.70 7.31 5.79
C THR A 196 -10.18 7.35 5.96
N LYS A 197 -9.68 7.05 7.16
CA LYS A 197 -8.25 7.05 7.51
C LYS A 197 -7.64 5.66 7.54
N THR A 198 -8.47 4.63 7.39
CA THR A 198 -8.06 3.23 7.36
C THR A 198 -8.46 2.60 6.03
N ALA A 199 -7.56 1.80 5.44
CA ALA A 199 -7.79 1.14 4.15
C ALA A 199 -8.71 -0.09 4.27
N SER A 200 -9.91 0.11 4.82
CA SER A 200 -10.75 -0.97 5.37
C SER A 200 -11.74 -1.58 4.38
N PHE A 201 -11.77 -1.09 3.14
CA PHE A 201 -12.64 -1.61 2.09
C PHE A 201 -11.82 -2.19 0.94
N PHE A 202 -12.40 -3.12 0.20
CA PHE A 202 -11.81 -3.55 -1.06
C PHE A 202 -11.80 -2.39 -2.06
N HIS A 203 -10.62 -1.97 -2.45
CA HIS A 203 -10.39 -0.94 -3.45
C HIS A 203 -9.30 -1.40 -4.42
N TYR A 204 -9.16 -0.66 -5.51
CA TYR A 204 -8.05 -0.78 -6.41
C TYR A 204 -7.25 0.52 -6.33
N ASP A 205 -5.93 0.40 -6.36
CA ASP A 205 -5.03 1.55 -6.27
C ASP A 205 -4.37 1.83 -7.62
N PRO A 206 -5.01 2.60 -8.52
CA PRO A 206 -4.40 3.02 -9.77
C PRO A 206 -3.42 4.17 -9.51
N ASP A 207 -2.17 3.84 -9.16
CA ASP A 207 -1.10 4.84 -9.09
C ASP A 207 -0.57 5.20 -10.48
N ASP A 208 -0.56 4.22 -11.39
CA ASP A 208 -0.10 4.36 -12.78
C ASP A 208 -0.79 3.34 -13.70
N TYR A 209 -0.48 3.35 -15.00
CA TYR A 209 -0.90 2.34 -15.97
C TYR A 209 -0.40 0.93 -15.61
N SER A 210 0.72 0.84 -14.91
CA SER A 210 1.27 -0.40 -14.36
C SER A 210 2.02 -0.08 -13.07
N CYS A 211 1.64 -0.72 -11.97
CA CYS A 211 2.28 -0.54 -10.67
C CYS A 211 2.43 -1.89 -9.97
N LEU A 212 3.45 -2.01 -9.12
CA LEU A 212 3.68 -3.16 -8.25
C LEU A 212 4.06 -2.66 -6.85
N ARG A 213 3.44 -3.22 -5.82
CA ARG A 213 3.76 -2.91 -4.41
C ARG A 213 4.32 -4.11 -3.69
N PHE A 214 5.27 -3.85 -2.81
CA PHE A 214 5.83 -4.83 -1.89
C PHE A 214 5.38 -4.46 -0.48
N PHE A 215 4.66 -5.37 0.18
CA PHE A 215 4.21 -5.19 1.55
C PHE A 215 4.99 -6.16 2.44
N PHE A 216 5.62 -5.62 3.48
CA PHE A 216 6.35 -6.40 4.47
C PHE A 216 5.77 -6.12 5.85
N TYR A 217 5.45 -7.19 6.59
CA TYR A 217 5.18 -7.06 8.02
C TYR A 217 6.50 -7.02 8.78
N LEU A 218 6.60 -6.10 9.73
CA LEU A 218 7.76 -5.94 10.60
C LEU A 218 7.57 -6.63 11.96
N THR A 219 6.32 -6.86 12.35
CA THR A 219 5.93 -7.65 13.52
C THR A 219 5.12 -8.85 13.06
N ASP A 220 4.94 -9.82 13.96
CA ASP A 220 4.01 -10.92 13.70
C ASP A 220 2.58 -10.37 13.51
N VAL A 221 1.88 -10.90 12.49
CA VAL A 221 0.51 -10.50 12.14
C VAL A 221 -0.32 -11.77 11.97
N ASP A 222 -1.33 -11.91 12.81
CA ASP A 222 -2.32 -12.99 12.72
C ASP A 222 -3.64 -12.49 12.10
N LEU A 223 -4.68 -13.33 12.14
CA LEU A 223 -6.01 -13.00 11.57
C LEU A 223 -6.75 -11.91 12.36
N GLN A 224 -6.36 -11.65 13.60
CA GLN A 224 -6.97 -10.64 14.48
C GLN A 224 -6.21 -9.31 14.47
N SER A 225 -4.99 -9.31 13.93
CA SER A 225 -4.08 -8.17 13.87
C SER A 225 -4.30 -7.27 12.64
N GLY A 226 -5.39 -7.47 11.90
CA GLY A 226 -5.71 -6.71 10.68
C GLY A 226 -4.78 -7.02 9.49
N PRO A 227 -4.67 -8.29 9.05
CA PRO A 227 -3.82 -8.64 7.92
C PRO A 227 -4.33 -8.04 6.62
N HIS A 228 -3.43 -7.83 5.66
CA HIS A 228 -3.75 -7.46 4.29
C HIS A 228 -4.56 -8.58 3.61
N ILE A 229 -5.73 -8.22 3.07
CA ILE A 229 -6.63 -9.15 2.36
C ILE A 229 -6.68 -8.77 0.88
N CYS A 230 -6.41 -9.72 0.00
CA CYS A 230 -6.46 -9.54 -1.45
C CYS A 230 -7.41 -10.52 -2.13
N ILE A 231 -8.04 -10.09 -3.22
CA ILE A 231 -8.90 -10.95 -4.05
C ILE A 231 -8.06 -11.53 -5.17
N ARG A 232 -7.77 -12.83 -5.08
CA ARG A 232 -6.93 -13.57 -6.03
C ARG A 232 -7.45 -13.45 -7.46
N GLY A 233 -6.60 -12.98 -8.38
CA GLY A 233 -6.89 -12.85 -9.81
C GLY A 233 -7.75 -11.64 -10.21
N SER A 234 -8.05 -10.74 -9.28
CA SER A 234 -8.87 -9.55 -9.54
C SER A 234 -8.19 -8.50 -10.44
N HIS A 235 -6.87 -8.59 -10.62
CA HIS A 235 -6.08 -7.65 -11.44
C HIS A 235 -6.37 -7.74 -12.94
N THR A 236 -6.85 -8.89 -13.45
CA THR A 236 -7.14 -9.11 -14.89
C THR A 236 -8.63 -9.20 -15.20
N LYS A 237 -9.47 -9.63 -14.25
CA LYS A 237 -10.90 -9.90 -14.45
C LYS A 237 -11.78 -8.75 -13.95
N LYS A 238 -11.69 -7.58 -14.57
CA LYS A 238 -12.54 -6.42 -14.21
C LYS A 238 -13.87 -6.47 -14.98
N LYS A 239 -15.00 -6.48 -14.26
CA LYS A 239 -16.32 -6.21 -14.84
C LYS A 239 -16.47 -4.69 -15.02
N LEU A 240 -17.01 -4.22 -16.14
CA LEU A 240 -17.15 -2.80 -16.48
C LEU A 240 -17.71 -1.90 -15.35
N PRO A 241 -18.72 -2.31 -14.55
CA PRO A 241 -19.24 -1.48 -13.46
C PRO A 241 -18.24 -1.22 -12.33
N LYS A 242 -17.23 -2.09 -12.15
CA LYS A 242 -16.18 -1.95 -11.12
C LYS A 242 -15.01 -1.07 -11.58
N LEU A 243 -15.08 -0.48 -12.78
CA LEU A 243 -14.06 0.44 -13.27
C LEU A 243 -14.27 1.87 -12.74
N PHE A 244 -15.50 2.21 -12.34
CA PHE A 244 -15.91 3.57 -11.96
C PHE A 244 -16.24 3.73 -10.47
N LEU A 245 -16.09 2.67 -9.68
CA LEU A 245 -16.16 2.68 -8.20
C LEU A 245 -14.75 2.84 -7.63
#